data_AF-A0A3B0PLG7-F1
#
_entry.id   AF-A0A3B0PLG7-F1
#
_cell.length_a   1.000
_cell.length_b   1.000
_cell.length_c   1.000
_cell.angle_alpha   90.00
_cell.angle_beta   90.00
_cell.angle_gamma   90.00
#
_symmetry.space_group_name_H-M   'P 1'
#
loop_
_entity.id
_entity.type
_entity.pdbx_description
1 polymer ?
#
loop_
_entity_poly.entity_id
_entity_poly.type
_entity_poly.pdbx_seq_one_letter_code
_entity_poly.pdbx_strand_id
1 'polypeptide(L)'
;MRKSLICSLLASIFLPMAGIGEEISETLVSTTLCISRNDAPTTSSWYFWKDPKVIKDEQHTYFLKQVIFALKRPEIWNDPLNLLHILLQFDKFPQASGECHNLLLIIIKHRVMTLTMNMA
;
A
#
# COMPACT_ATOMS: atom_id res chain seq x y z
N MET A 1 -24.48 -22.86 2.92
CA MET A 1 -24.48 -21.58 3.66
C MET A 1 -23.09 -20.92 3.59
N ARG A 2 -22.73 -20.28 2.46
CA ARG A 2 -21.38 -19.70 2.23
C ARG A 2 -21.40 -18.28 1.64
N LYS A 3 -22.53 -17.57 1.78
CA LYS A 3 -22.74 -16.23 1.21
C LYS A 3 -22.76 -15.10 2.25
N SER A 4 -22.68 -15.42 3.55
CA SER A 4 -22.85 -14.43 4.63
C SER A 4 -21.53 -13.85 5.20
N LEU A 5 -20.36 -14.40 4.84
CA LEU A 5 -19.08 -14.01 5.47
C LEU A 5 -18.39 -12.83 4.78
N ILE A 6 -18.77 -12.48 3.55
CA ILE A 6 -18.11 -11.41 2.79
C ILE A 6 -18.66 -10.02 3.16
N CYS A 7 -19.95 -9.93 3.54
CA CYS A 7 -20.55 -8.65 3.93
C CYS A 7 -20.03 -8.11 5.27
N SER A 8 -19.52 -8.97 6.15
CA SER A 8 -19.03 -8.54 7.47
C SER A 8 -17.70 -7.78 7.43
N LEU A 9 -16.90 -7.94 6.37
CA LEU A 9 -15.58 -7.29 6.22
C LEU A 9 -15.68 -5.87 5.64
N LEU A 10 -16.78 -5.54 4.96
CA LEU A 10 -17.01 -4.20 4.41
C LEU A 10 -17.58 -3.24 5.46
N ALA A 11 -18.27 -3.75 6.49
CA ALA A 11 -18.87 -2.92 7.54
C ALA A 11 -17.83 -2.27 8.47
N SER A 12 -16.63 -2.83 8.60
CA SER A 12 -15.56 -2.27 9.45
C SER A 12 -14.74 -1.16 8.80
N ILE A 13 -14.96 -0.86 7.51
CA ILE A 13 -14.22 0.20 6.79
C ILE A 13 -14.91 1.56 6.94
N PHE A 14 -16.20 1.60 7.31
CA PHE A 14 -17.03 2.81 7.24
C PHE A 14 -17.57 3.32 8.57
N LEU A 15 -17.12 2.81 9.73
CA LEU A 15 -17.51 3.40 11.01
C LEU A 15 -16.52 4.49 11.41
N PRO A 16 -16.94 5.77 11.52
CA PRO A 16 -16.13 6.81 12.12
C PRO A 16 -16.06 6.54 13.63
N MET A 17 -14.87 6.26 14.13
CA MET A 17 -14.63 6.12 15.56
C MET A 17 -14.67 7.53 16.16
N ALA A 18 -15.81 7.88 16.73
CA ALA A 18 -15.97 9.08 17.52
C ALA A 18 -15.16 8.95 18.80
N GLY A 19 -14.29 9.92 19.07
CA GLY A 19 -13.95 10.29 20.43
C GLY A 19 -12.47 10.37 20.79
N ILE A 20 -12.12 11.58 21.23
CA ILE A 20 -11.32 11.88 22.42
C ILE A 20 -9.83 12.06 22.17
N GLY A 21 -9.39 13.27 22.51
CA GLY A 21 -8.08 13.80 22.20
C GLY A 21 -7.02 13.38 23.20
N GLU A 22 -5.79 13.62 22.78
CA GLU A 22 -4.76 14.20 23.63
C GLU A 22 -3.73 14.83 22.69
N GLU A 23 -3.43 16.09 22.99
CA GLU A 23 -2.32 16.84 22.43
C GLU A 23 -1.00 16.10 22.73
N ILE A 24 0.01 16.24 21.86
CA ILE A 24 1.39 16.57 22.21
C ILE A 24 2.18 16.78 20.90
N SER A 25 2.48 18.05 20.70
CA SER A 25 3.74 18.65 20.22
C SER A 25 4.49 18.03 19.03
N GLU A 26 4.48 18.82 17.95
CA GLU A 26 5.62 19.19 17.11
C GLU A 26 6.90 18.35 17.28
N THR A 27 7.18 17.50 16.29
CA THR A 27 8.58 17.23 15.93
C THR A 27 8.66 17.17 14.41
N LEU A 28 9.13 18.28 13.85
CA LEU A 28 9.53 18.41 12.46
C LEU A 28 10.68 17.44 12.19
N VAL A 29 10.37 16.22 11.75
CA VAL A 29 11.37 15.30 11.23
C VAL A 29 11.17 15.22 9.73
N SER A 30 12.06 15.90 9.02
CA SER A 30 12.30 15.69 7.60
C SER A 30 12.73 14.23 7.39
N THR A 31 11.77 13.32 7.24
CA THR A 31 12.02 11.93 6.89
C THR A 31 12.23 11.80 5.39
N THR A 32 13.45 12.11 4.95
CA THR A 32 14.02 11.54 3.73
C THR A 32 14.11 10.03 3.91
N LEU A 33 13.16 9.31 3.30
CA LEU A 33 13.07 7.86 3.37
C LEU A 33 14.12 7.20 2.46
N CYS A 34 15.38 7.26 2.87
CA CYS A 34 16.46 6.48 2.25
C CYS A 34 16.47 5.08 2.87
N ILE A 35 15.73 4.13 2.28
CA ILE A 35 15.87 2.71 2.63
C ILE A 35 17.11 2.18 1.91
N SER A 36 18.27 2.36 2.54
CA SER A 36 19.46 1.55 2.26
C SER A 36 20.14 1.28 3.59
N ARG A 37 19.77 0.16 4.22
CA ARG A 37 20.56 -0.44 5.29
C ARG A 37 20.54 -1.95 5.10
N ASN A 38 21.65 -2.45 4.57
CA ASN A 38 21.98 -3.86 4.53
C ASN A 38 22.33 -4.30 5.95
N ASP A 39 21.32 -4.64 6.76
CA ASP A 39 21.54 -5.39 7.98
C ASP A 39 21.28 -6.87 7.65
N ALA A 40 22.37 -7.61 7.42
CA ALA A 40 22.32 -9.04 7.16
C ALA A 40 21.96 -9.80 8.45
N PRO A 41 20.85 -10.59 8.49
CA PRO A 41 20.63 -11.54 9.55
C PRO A 41 21.36 -12.85 9.19
N THR A 42 22.34 -13.22 10.00
CA THR A 42 22.98 -14.52 10.03
C THR A 42 22.01 -15.61 10.49
N THR A 43 21.14 -16.07 9.58
CA THR A 43 20.47 -17.37 9.66
C THR A 43 20.44 -18.00 8.27
N SER A 44 21.58 -18.57 7.86
CA SER A 44 21.70 -19.50 6.73
C SER A 44 21.06 -20.83 7.15
N SER A 45 20.03 -21.32 6.46
CA SER A 45 20.21 -22.39 5.46
C SER A 45 18.97 -22.67 4.60
N TRP A 46 17.87 -21.91 4.73
CA TRP A 46 16.58 -22.27 4.10
C TRP A 46 16.26 -21.58 2.76
N TYR A 47 17.05 -20.60 2.33
CA TYR A 47 16.76 -19.80 1.13
C TYR A 47 17.36 -20.34 -0.18
N PHE A 48 18.09 -21.46 -0.16
CA PHE A 48 18.90 -21.88 -1.30
C PHE A 48 18.10 -22.44 -2.50
N TRP A 49 16.81 -22.76 -2.35
CA TRP A 49 16.02 -23.41 -3.40
C TRP A 49 14.60 -22.84 -3.60
N LYS A 50 14.32 -21.59 -3.21
CA LYS A 50 13.06 -20.97 -3.64
C LYS A 50 13.17 -20.55 -5.10
N ASP A 51 12.21 -21.01 -5.91
CA ASP A 51 12.08 -20.56 -7.30
C ASP A 51 12.02 -19.01 -7.32
N PRO A 52 12.88 -18.34 -8.11
CA PRO A 52 12.86 -16.88 -8.27
C PRO A 52 11.47 -16.31 -8.58
N LYS A 53 10.62 -17.09 -9.25
CA LYS A 53 9.22 -16.72 -9.52
C LYS A 53 8.39 -16.64 -8.24
N VAL A 54 8.52 -17.63 -7.36
CA VAL A 54 7.80 -17.67 -6.06
C VAL A 54 8.24 -16.50 -5.18
N ILE A 55 9.52 -16.15 -5.19
CA ILE A 55 10.04 -14.99 -4.45
C ILE A 55 9.42 -13.68 -4.99
N LYS A 56 9.32 -13.53 -6.31
CA LYS A 56 8.68 -12.37 -6.94
C LYS A 56 7.19 -12.26 -6.61
N ASP A 57 6.48 -13.38 -6.58
CA ASP A 57 5.05 -13.41 -6.25
C ASP A 57 4.79 -13.07 -4.77
N GLU A 58 5.65 -13.56 -3.86
CA GLU A 58 5.61 -13.19 -2.43
C GLU A 58 5.89 -11.69 -2.24
N GLN A 59 6.91 -11.16 -2.92
CA GLN A 59 7.25 -9.74 -2.90
C GLN A 59 6.12 -8.87 -3.48
N HIS A 60 5.49 -9.31 -4.58
CA HIS A 60 4.36 -8.62 -5.18
C HIS A 60 3.15 -8.60 -4.23
N THR A 61 2.84 -9.73 -3.61
CA THR A 61 1.76 -9.82 -2.61
C THR A 61 2.03 -8.91 -1.42
N TYR A 62 3.25 -8.88 -0.91
CA TYR A 62 3.65 -7.98 0.17
C TYR A 62 3.52 -6.51 -0.24
N PHE A 63 3.97 -6.17 -1.45
CA PHE A 63 3.82 -4.84 -2.02
C PHE A 63 2.34 -4.41 -2.08
N LEU A 64 1.44 -5.25 -2.62
CA LEU A 64 0.01 -4.93 -2.69
C LEU A 64 -0.59 -4.70 -1.29
N LYS A 65 -0.20 -5.48 -0.28
CA LYS A 65 -0.61 -5.25 1.11
C LYS A 65 -0.15 -3.87 1.60
N GLN A 66 1.11 -3.50 1.36
CA GLN A 66 1.64 -2.19 1.75
C GLN A 66 0.92 -1.04 1.05
N VAL A 67 0.59 -1.19 -0.23
CA VAL A 67 -0.24 -0.22 -0.96
C VAL A 67 -1.60 -0.07 -0.29
N ILE A 68 -2.31 -1.16 0.00
CA ILE A 68 -3.61 -1.10 0.68
C ILE A 68 -3.52 -0.39 2.03
N PHE A 69 -2.49 -0.67 2.84
CA PHE A 69 -2.27 0.02 4.11
C PHE A 69 -1.94 1.51 3.93
N ALA A 70 -1.15 1.86 2.90
CA ALA A 70 -0.85 3.25 2.59
C ALA A 70 -2.10 4.03 2.17
N LEU A 71 -2.95 3.47 1.31
CA LEU A 71 -4.15 4.15 0.82
C LEU A 71 -5.22 4.39 1.91
N LYS A 72 -5.15 3.69 3.05
CA LYS A 72 -6.02 3.97 4.20
C LYS A 72 -5.66 5.28 4.91
N ARG A 73 -4.44 5.78 4.73
CA ARG A 73 -3.97 7.03 5.35
C ARG A 73 -4.45 8.22 4.53
N PRO A 74 -5.24 9.14 5.10
CA PRO A 74 -5.82 10.25 4.35
C PRO A 74 -4.74 11.20 3.80
N GLU A 75 -3.60 11.33 4.48
CA GLU A 75 -2.46 12.15 4.04
C GLU A 75 -1.87 11.62 2.73
N ILE A 76 -1.93 10.29 2.53
CA ILE A 76 -1.49 9.63 1.30
C ILE A 76 -2.61 9.67 0.25
N TRP A 77 -3.85 9.37 0.64
CA TRP A 77 -4.98 9.26 -0.29
C TRP A 77 -5.43 10.58 -0.91
N ASN A 78 -5.17 11.70 -0.23
CA ASN A 78 -5.58 13.03 -0.67
C ASN A 78 -4.45 13.83 -1.34
N ASP A 79 -3.23 13.28 -1.38
CA ASP A 79 -2.09 13.92 -2.04
C ASP A 79 -1.80 13.24 -3.39
N PRO A 80 -2.00 13.92 -4.53
CA PRO A 80 -1.77 13.34 -5.85
C PRO A 80 -0.29 12.93 -6.07
N LEU A 81 0.68 13.60 -5.43
CA LEU A 81 2.11 13.25 -5.57
C LEU A 81 2.41 11.91 -4.90
N ASN A 82 1.85 11.67 -3.71
CA ASN A 82 2.00 10.38 -3.02
C ASN A 82 1.39 9.24 -3.85
N LEU A 83 0.22 9.47 -4.45
CA LEU A 83 -0.42 8.49 -5.31
C LEU A 83 0.38 8.21 -6.60
N LEU A 84 0.97 9.23 -7.20
CA LEU A 84 1.87 9.08 -8.36
C LEU A 84 3.12 8.27 -7.99
N HIS A 85 3.73 8.53 -6.84
CA HIS A 85 4.87 7.73 -6.37
C HIS A 85 4.49 6.26 -6.18
N ILE A 86 3.30 5.97 -5.66
CA ILE A 86 2.80 4.60 -5.54
C ILE A 86 2.66 3.98 -6.93
N LEU A 87 2.06 4.68 -7.91
CA LEU A 87 1.91 4.17 -9.28
C LEU A 87 3.25 3.82 -9.93
N LEU A 88 4.29 4.64 -9.74
CA LEU A 88 5.63 4.34 -10.26
C LEU A 88 6.23 3.04 -9.67
N GLN A 89 5.82 2.63 -8.47
CA GLN A 89 6.28 1.36 -7.90
C GLN A 89 5.60 0.14 -8.56
N PHE A 90 4.42 0.30 -9.16
CA PHE A 90 3.75 -0.79 -9.88
C PHE A 90 4.55 -1.24 -11.12
N ASP A 91 5.31 -0.34 -11.75
CA ASP A 91 6.15 -0.64 -12.92
C ASP A 91 7.28 -1.65 -12.61
N LYS A 92 7.61 -1.85 -11.32
CA LYS A 92 8.57 -2.87 -10.89
C LYS A 92 8.02 -4.30 -10.96
N PHE A 93 6.71 -4.44 -11.18
CA PHE A 93 6.01 -5.73 -11.27
C PHE A 93 5.26 -5.89 -12.61
N PRO A 94 5.95 -5.76 -13.77
CA PRO A 94 5.29 -5.71 -15.08
C PRO A 94 4.69 -7.06 -15.52
N GLN A 95 5.20 -8.16 -14.95
CA GLN A 95 4.72 -9.52 -15.22
C GLN A 95 3.64 -9.97 -14.22
N ALA A 96 3.35 -9.18 -13.18
CA ALA A 96 2.42 -9.55 -12.13
C ALA A 96 1.00 -9.16 -12.52
N SER A 97 0.27 -10.10 -13.13
CA SER A 97 -1.14 -9.94 -13.49
C SER A 97 -2.04 -10.56 -12.42
N GLY A 98 -2.59 -9.71 -11.55
CA GLY A 98 -3.58 -10.10 -10.56
C GLY A 98 -4.76 -9.14 -10.56
N GLU A 99 -5.96 -9.64 -10.31
CA GLU A 99 -7.18 -8.80 -10.22
C GLU A 99 -7.00 -7.64 -9.23
N CYS A 100 -6.36 -7.92 -8.08
CA CYS A 100 -6.05 -6.91 -7.06
C CYS A 100 -5.06 -5.84 -7.57
N HIS A 101 -4.01 -6.25 -8.29
CA HIS A 101 -3.06 -5.33 -8.92
C HIS A 101 -3.79 -4.37 -9.85
N ASN A 102 -4.56 -4.92 -10.78
CA ASN A 102 -5.27 -4.15 -11.79
C ASN A 102 -6.30 -3.21 -11.16
N LEU A 103 -7.05 -3.70 -10.17
CA LEU A 103 -8.04 -2.92 -9.46
C LEU A 103 -7.41 -1.72 -8.73
N LEU A 104 -6.32 -1.96 -7.98
CA LEU A 104 -5.60 -0.89 -7.29
C LEU A 104 -5.05 0.15 -8.26
N LEU A 105 -4.49 -0.29 -9.39
CA LEU A 105 -3.94 0.59 -10.41
C LEU A 105 -5.03 1.50 -11.01
N ILE A 106 -6.22 0.97 -11.29
CA ILE A 106 -7.37 1.76 -11.77
C ILE A 106 -7.84 2.76 -10.71
N ILE A 107 -8.04 2.30 -9.47
CA ILE A 107 -8.53 3.13 -8.35
C ILE A 107 -7.58 4.31 -8.12
N ILE A 108 -6.28 4.05 -8.05
CA ILE A 108 -5.28 5.09 -7.80
C ILE A 108 -5.23 6.08 -8.97
N LYS A 109 -5.21 5.61 -10.22
CA LYS A 109 -5.23 6.49 -11.41
C LYS A 109 -6.47 7.39 -11.43
N HIS A 110 -7.64 6.82 -11.17
CA HIS A 110 -8.90 7.57 -11.12
C HIS A 110 -8.85 8.64 -10.01
N ARG A 111 -8.32 8.30 -8.83
CA ARG A 111 -8.17 9.25 -7.73
C ARG A 111 -7.24 10.39 -8.09
N VAL A 112 -6.07 10.11 -8.67
CA VAL A 112 -5.13 11.14 -9.14
C VAL A 112 -5.84 12.09 -10.10
N MET A 113 -6.54 11.56 -11.12
CA MET A 113 -7.29 12.37 -12.07
C MET A 113 -8.35 13.26 -11.39
N THR A 114 -9.08 12.72 -10.41
CA THR A 114 -10.09 13.48 -9.67
C THR A 114 -9.45 14.62 -8.86
N LEU A 115 -8.33 14.36 -8.19
CA LEU A 115 -7.63 15.36 -7.38
C LEU A 115 -7.02 16.46 -8.25
N THR A 116 -6.41 16.11 -9.39
CA THR A 116 -5.81 17.10 -10.28
C THR A 116 -6.85 17.93 -11.03
N MET A 117 -7.99 17.35 -11.41
CA MET A 117 -9.09 18.09 -12.03
C MET A 117 -9.80 19.05 -11.06
N ASN A 118 -9.89 18.70 -9.77
CA ASN A 118 -10.51 19.57 -8.76
C ASN A 118 -9.59 20.68 -8.25
N MET A 119 -8.29 20.60 -8.56
CA MET A 119 -7.30 21.64 -8.23
C MET A 119 -7.11 22.69 -9.33
N ALA A 120 -7.71 22.47 -10.51
CA ALA A 120 -7.71 23.39 -11.64
C ALA A 120 -8.95 24.30 -11.61
#